data_AF-A0A5C8VCC9-F1
#
_entry.id   AF-A0A5C8VCC9-F1
#
_cell.length_a   1.000
_cell.length_b   1.000
_cell.length_c   1.000
_cell.angle_alpha   90.00
_cell.angle_beta   90.00
_cell.angle_gamma   90.00
#
_symmetry.space_group_name_H-M   'P 1'
#
loop_
_entity.id
_entity.type
_entity.pdbx_description
1 polymer ?
#
loop_
_entity_poly.entity_id
_entity_poly.type
_entity_poly.pdbx_seq_one_letter_code
_entity_poly.pdbx_strand_id
1 'polypeptide(L)' 'MFEDSDPIAEAVTVLTSRGHTVEPDDDFENWRVDGGDWLTAGDVLAWAIVLGLNAGVGRLQ' A
#
# COMPACT_ATOMS: atom_id res chain seq x y z
N MET A 1 23.05 7.26 4.83
CA MET A 1 21.86 8.12 4.82
C MET A 1 20.72 7.18 4.54
N PHE A 2 19.86 6.92 5.52
CA PHE A 2 18.58 6.28 5.21
C PHE A 2 17.84 7.35 4.43
N GLU A 3 17.67 7.14 3.13
CA GLU A 3 16.69 7.93 2.38
C GLU A 3 15.39 7.78 3.16
N ASP A 4 14.79 8.88 3.60
CA ASP A 4 13.49 8.91 4.26
C ASP A 4 12.45 8.42 3.24
N SER A 5 12.39 7.10 3.03
CA SER A 5 11.39 6.48 2.18
C SER A 5 10.04 6.74 2.81
N ASP A 6 9.20 7.48 2.08
CA ASP A 6 7.82 7.70 2.45
C ASP A 6 7.13 6.32 2.56
N PRO A 7 6.68 5.91 3.76
CA PRO A 7 6.08 4.60 3.97
C PRO A 7 4.80 4.42 3.15
N ILE A 8 4.12 5.51 2.78
CA ILE A 8 2.93 5.47 1.93
C ILE A 8 3.32 5.21 0.48
N ALA A 9 4.40 5.83 -0.02
CA ALA A 9 4.91 5.53 -1.35
C ALA A 9 5.35 4.07 -1.50
N GLU A 10 5.94 3.49 -0.45
CA GLU A 10 6.26 2.06 -0.41
C GLU A 10 4.98 1.20 -0.41
N ALA A 11 3.99 1.55 0.41
CA ALA A 11 2.71 0.84 0.45
C ALA A 11 1.98 0.84 -0.91
N VAL A 12 1.94 2.00 -1.58
CA VAL A 12 1.39 2.15 -2.93
C VAL A 12 2.14 1.26 -3.92
N THR A 13 3.47 1.22 -3.84
CA THR A 13 4.31 0.35 -4.70
C THR A 13 3.97 -1.12 -4.48
N VAL A 14 3.85 -1.56 -3.22
CA VAL A 14 3.49 -2.94 -2.87
C VAL A 14 2.11 -3.30 -3.42
N LEU A 15 1.11 -2.44 -3.24
CA LEU A 15 -0.25 -2.67 -3.75
C LEU A 15 -0.27 -2.73 -5.29
N THR A 16 0.39 -1.79 -5.95
CA THR A 16 0.47 -1.72 -7.41
C THR A 16 1.20 -2.93 -7.99
N SER A 17 2.26 -3.42 -7.33
CA SER A 17 2.98 -4.64 -7.73
C SER A 17 2.10 -5.90 -7.68
N ARG A 18 1.01 -5.87 -6.92
CA ARG A 18 0.01 -6.95 -6.84
C ARG A 18 -1.18 -6.76 -7.77
N GLY A 19 -1.16 -5.72 -8.61
CA GLY A 19 -2.20 -5.46 -9.60
C GLY A 19 -3.36 -4.62 -9.09
N HIS A 20 -3.24 -4.03 -7.89
CA HIS A 20 -4.22 -3.06 -7.41
C HIS A 20 -3.97 -1.68 -8.02
N THR A 21 -5.03 -0.92 -8.29
CA THR A 21 -4.92 0.50 -8.63
C THR A 21 -5.08 1.34 -7.39
N VAL A 22 -4.13 2.24 -7.12
CA VAL A 22 -4.18 3.12 -5.94
C VAL A 22 -4.19 4.58 -6.40
N GLU A 23 -5.15 5.36 -5.91
CA GLU A 23 -5.38 6.75 -6.31
C GLU A 23 -5.44 7.64 -5.06
N PRO A 24 -4.63 8.71 -4.97
CA PRO A 24 -4.77 9.70 -3.90
C PRO A 24 -6.00 10.59 -4.13
N ASP A 25 -6.51 11.18 -3.06
CA ASP A 25 -7.39 12.36 -3.14
C ASP A 25 -6.59 13.64 -3.45
N ASP A 26 -7.29 14.77 -3.57
CA ASP A 26 -6.67 16.03 -4.00
C ASP A 26 -5.59 16.54 -3.02
N ASP A 27 -5.71 16.20 -1.74
CA ASP A 27 -4.84 16.67 -0.65
C ASP A 27 -3.87 15.59 -0.14
N PHE A 28 -3.88 14.39 -0.72
CA PHE A 28 -3.09 13.22 -0.32
C PHE A 28 -3.34 12.75 1.12
N GLU A 29 -4.49 13.10 1.70
CA GLU A 29 -4.89 12.67 3.04
C GLU A 29 -5.53 11.28 3.00
N ASN A 30 -6.23 10.97 1.92
CA ASN A 30 -6.91 9.70 1.71
C ASN A 30 -6.56 9.08 0.35
N TRP A 31 -6.80 7.78 0.27
CA TRP A 31 -6.36 6.95 -0.83
C TRP A 31 -7.45 5.93 -1.16
N ARG A 32 -7.74 5.75 -2.44
CA ARG A 32 -8.70 4.77 -2.92
C ARG A 32 -7.96 3.61 -3.56
N VAL A 33 -8.36 2.39 -3.24
CA VAL A 33 -7.83 1.19 -3.90
C VAL A 33 -8.93 0.48 -4.69
N ASP A 34 -8.62 0.14 -5.95
CA ASP A 34 -9.52 -0.53 -6.91
C ASP A 34 -10.91 0.13 -7.08
N GLY A 35 -10.96 1.46 -6.93
CA GLY A 35 -12.23 2.20 -7.01
C GLY A 35 -13.17 1.97 -5.83
N GLY A 36 -12.70 1.37 -4.73
CA GLY A 36 -13.45 1.13 -3.51
C GLY A 36 -13.64 2.37 -2.63
N ASP A 37 -13.77 2.15 -1.33
CA ASP A 37 -13.90 3.23 -0.35
C ASP A 37 -12.58 4.01 -0.19
N TRP A 38 -12.69 5.27 0.23
CA TRP A 38 -11.54 6.08 0.60
C TRP A 38 -10.97 5.59 1.94
N LEU A 39 -9.67 5.30 1.94
CA LEU A 39 -8.89 4.78 3.05
C LEU A 39 -7.93 5.85 3.56
N THR A 40 -7.70 5.87 4.87
CA THR A 40 -6.64 6.70 5.42
C THR A 40 -5.27 6.17 4.99
N ALA A 41 -4.24 7.01 5.04
CA ALA A 41 -2.85 6.57 4.83
C ALA A 41 -2.45 5.38 5.73
N GLY A 42 -2.95 5.35 6.98
CA GLY A 42 -2.72 4.24 7.91
C GLY A 42 -3.38 2.93 7.47
N ASP A 43 -4.59 2.99 6.92
CA ASP A 43 -5.31 1.82 6.41
C ASP A 43 -4.61 1.24 5.18
N VAL A 44 -4.16 2.09 4.25
CA VAL A 44 -3.37 1.67 3.07
C VAL A 44 -2.09 0.96 3.51
N LEU A 45 -1.37 1.52 4.47
CA LEU A 45 -0.14 0.92 5.01
C LEU A 45 -0.42 -0.45 5.64
N ALA A 46 -1.47 -0.55 6.47
CA ALA A 46 -1.87 -1.82 7.08
C ALA A 46 -2.19 -2.88 6.00
N TRP A 47 -2.88 -2.47 4.93
CA TRP A 47 -3.22 -3.36 3.83
C TRP A 47 -2.00 -3.84 3.05
N ALA A 48 -1.08 -2.93 2.74
CA ALA A 48 0.18 -3.27 2.10
C ALA A 48 1.03 -4.25 2.95
N ILE A 49 1.06 -4.07 4.27
CA ILE A 49 1.71 -5.00 5.20
C ILE A 49 1.04 -6.37 5.15
N VAL A 50 -0.29 -6.44 5.26
CA VAL A 50 -1.02 -7.72 5.22
C VAL A 50 -0.76 -8.45 3.90
N LEU A 51 -0.81 -7.77 2.77
CA LEU A 51 -0.52 -8.37 1.47
C LEU A 51 0.97 -8.76 1.34
N GLY A 52 1.87 -7.94 1.88
CA GLY A 52 3.31 -8.19 1.98
C GLY A 52 3.65 -9.46 2.76
N LEU A 53 3.02 -9.64 3.92
CA LEU A 53 3.15 -10.82 4.78
C LEU A 53 2.54 -12.05 4.11
N ASN A 54 1.37 -11.92 3.48
CA ASN A 54 0.71 -13.05 2.80
C ASN A 54 1.47 -13.52 1.54
N ALA A 55 2.12 -12.62 0.81
CA ALA A 55 2.94 -13.01 -0.34
C ALA A 55 4.25 -13.74 0.05
N GLY A 56 4.64 -13.69 1.32
CA GLY A 56 5.82 -14.38 1.86
C GLY A 56 5.57 -15.81 2.34
N VAL A 57 4.32 -16.25 2.50
CA VAL A 57 3.98 -17.63 2.94
C VAL A 57 4.29 -18.68 1.85
N GLY A 58 4.71 -18.25 0.65
CA GLY A 58 5.22 -19.13 -0.41
C GLY A 58 6.74 -19.36 -0.42
N ARG A 59 7.53 -18.87 0.54
CA ARG A 59 8.99 -19.12 0.62
C ARG A 59 9.47 -19.69 1.95
N LEU A 60 8.68 -20.57 2.54
CA LEU A 60 9.15 -21.52 3.53
C LEU A 60 8.57 -22.91 3.20
N GLN A 61 9.06 -23.53 2.11
CA GLN A 61 9.25 -24.98 1.97
C GLN A 61 9.92 -25.33 0.65
#